data_AF-A0A9W4TEG5-F1
#
_entry.id   AF-A0A9W4TEG5-F1
#
_cell.length_a   1.000
_cell.length_b   1.000
_cell.length_c   1.000
_cell.angle_alpha   90.00
_cell.angle_beta   90.00
_cell.angle_gamma   90.00
#
_symmetry.space_group_name_H-M   'P 1'
#
loop_
_entity.id
_entity.type
_entity.pdbx_description
1 polymer ?
#
loop_
_entity_poly.entity_id
_entity_poly.type
_entity_poly.pdbx_seq_one_letter_code
_entity_poly.pdbx_strand_id
1 'polypeptide(L)' 'LANEYDISEGMVSDILKEKYHWLSVDTNSYQANLKCDKKIPFPLVEEALVIWVDNAFKASLIITDDILSTKAL' A
#
# COMPACT_ATOMS: atom_id res chain seq x y z
N LEU A 1 -0.39 -11.37 -12.80
CA LEU A 1 0.66 -10.43 -12.32
C LEU A 1 0.98 -9.35 -13.35
N ALA A 2 1.63 -9.66 -14.48
CA ALA A 2 1.94 -8.65 -15.52
C ALA A 2 0.70 -7.83 -15.97
N ASN A 3 -0.36 -8.52 -16.40
CA ASN A 3 -1.62 -7.87 -16.83
C ASN A 3 -2.41 -7.19 -15.70
N GLU A 4 -2.23 -7.61 -14.45
CA GLU A 4 -2.97 -7.06 -13.30
C GLU A 4 -2.45 -5.67 -12.92
N TYR A 5 -1.14 -5.47 -13.10
CA TYR A 5 -0.46 -4.22 -12.79
C TYR A 5 -0.09 -3.41 -14.05
N ASP A 6 -0.57 -3.82 -15.23
CA ASP A 6 -0.28 -3.20 -16.53
C ASP A 6 1.23 -3.02 -16.81
N ILE A 7 2.01 -4.07 -16.53
CA ILE A 7 3.46 -4.10 -16.76
C ILE A 7 3.89 -5.28 -17.62
N SER A 8 5.07 -5.19 -18.23
CA SER A 8 5.60 -6.27 -19.06
C SER A 8 6.06 -7.47 -18.22
N GLU A 9 6.01 -8.68 -18.80
CA GLU A 9 6.50 -9.89 -18.14
C GLU A 9 8.00 -9.82 -17.81
N GLY A 10 8.80 -9.15 -18.65
CA GLY A 10 10.21 -8.90 -18.38
C GLY A 10 10.42 -8.08 -17.11
N MET A 11 9.59 -7.05 -16.90
CA MET A 11 9.63 -6.22 -15.70
C MET A 11 9.26 -7.00 -14.44
N VAL A 12 8.24 -7.86 -14.53
CA VAL A 12 7.91 -8.80 -13.46
C VAL A 12 9.11 -9.69 -13.13
N SER A 13 9.77 -10.25 -14.15
CA SER A 13 10.93 -11.11 -13.94
C SER A 13 12.09 -10.37 -13.27
N ASP A 14 12.35 -9.12 -13.64
CA ASP A 14 13.45 -8.33 -13.06
C ASP A 14 13.16 -7.97 -11.59
N ILE A 15 11.92 -7.60 -11.26
CA ILE A 15 11.48 -7.41 -9.87
C ILE A 15 11.69 -8.69 -9.05
N LEU A 16 11.27 -9.84 -9.59
CA LEU A 16 11.38 -11.12 -8.86
C LEU A 16 12.83 -11.61 -8.69
N LYS A 17 13.73 -11.29 -9.61
CA LYS A 17 15.18 -11.58 -9.45
C LYS A 17 15.77 -10.87 -8.23
N GLU A 18 15.34 -9.63 -7.99
CA GLU A 18 15.79 -8.81 -6.86
C GLU A 18 14.85 -8.88 -5.65
N LYS A 19 13.98 -9.89 -5.54
CA LYS A 19 12.95 -9.98 -4.49
C LYS A 19 13.46 -9.73 -3.07
N TYR A 20 14.63 -10.25 -2.71
CA TYR A 20 15.19 -10.08 -1.36
C TYR A 20 15.66 -8.66 -1.12
N HIS A 21 16.21 -8.00 -2.15
CA HIS A 21 16.56 -6.58 -2.07
C HIS A 21 15.31 -5.76 -1.80
N TRP A 22 14.27 -5.91 -2.61
CA TRP A 22 13.01 -5.18 -2.46
C TRP A 22 12.33 -5.41 -1.11
N LEU A 23 12.38 -6.63 -0.57
CA LEU A 23 11.85 -6.95 0.76
C LEU A 23 12.68 -6.37 1.92
N SER A 24 13.94 -6.02 1.66
CA SER A 24 14.85 -5.45 2.67
C SER A 24 14.89 -3.92 2.67
N VAL A 25 14.26 -3.26 1.69
CA VAL A 25 14.22 -1.80 1.60
C VAL A 25 13.41 -1.25 2.76
N ASP A 26 14.02 -0.30 3.50
CA ASP A 26 13.27 0.54 4.43
C ASP A 26 12.36 1.48 3.65
N THR A 27 11.05 1.23 3.75
CA THR A 27 10.01 2.00 3.06
C THR A 27 9.97 3.47 3.48
N ASN A 28 10.51 3.81 4.66
CA ASN A 28 10.59 5.18 5.15
C ASN A 28 11.88 5.91 4.72
N SER A 29 12.81 5.19 4.08
CA SER A 29 14.06 5.79 3.63
C SER A 29 13.84 6.79 2.50
N TYR A 30 14.71 7.80 2.43
CA TYR A 30 14.69 8.79 1.35
C TYR A 30 14.78 8.13 -0.04
N GLN A 31 15.60 7.09 -0.18
CA GLN A 31 15.79 6.37 -1.45
C GLN A 31 14.53 5.59 -1.88
N ALA A 32 13.80 4.99 -0.94
CA ALA A 32 12.52 4.34 -1.24
C ALA A 32 11.48 5.35 -1.71
N ASN A 33 11.40 6.50 -1.03
CA ASN A 33 10.49 7.58 -1.40
C ASN A 33 10.76 8.17 -2.79
N LEU A 34 12.01 8.12 -3.29
CA LEU A 34 12.34 8.53 -4.66
C LEU A 34 11.84 7.56 -5.74
N LYS A 35 11.61 6.30 -5.37
CA LYS A 35 11.13 5.24 -6.28
C LYS A 35 9.62 5.04 -6.22
N CYS A 36 8.98 5.49 -5.14
CA CYS A 36 7.54 5.48 -4.98
C CYS A 36 6.91 6.74 -5.61
N ASP A 37 6.23 6.57 -6.74
CA ASP A 37 5.57 7.68 -7.44
C ASP A 37 4.28 8.15 -6.73
N LYS A 38 3.66 7.27 -5.92
CA LYS A 38 2.46 7.59 -5.14
C LYS A 38 2.80 8.45 -3.93
N LYS A 39 2.69 9.76 -4.09
CA LYS A 39 2.52 10.66 -2.95
C LYS A 39 1.13 10.44 -2.36
N ILE A 40 1.09 9.92 -1.14
CA ILE A 40 -0.14 9.77 -0.38
C ILE A 40 -0.70 11.19 -0.11
N PRO A 41 -1.92 11.53 -0.57
CA PRO A 41 -2.45 12.88 -0.42
C PRO A 41 -2.71 13.25 1.05
N PHE A 42 -3.11 12.27 1.86
CA PHE A 42 -3.51 12.45 3.26
C PHE A 42 -2.81 11.43 4.17
N PRO A 43 -1.48 11.50 4.35
CA PRO A 43 -0.72 10.44 5.02
C PRO A 43 -1.18 10.18 6.46
N LEU A 44 -1.49 11.25 7.21
CA LEU A 44 -1.96 11.12 8.59
C LEU A 44 -3.38 10.52 8.68
N VAL A 45 -4.26 10.89 7.76
CA VAL A 45 -5.64 10.38 7.72
C VAL A 45 -5.61 8.91 7.31
N GLU A 46 -4.85 8.56 6.27
CA GLU A 46 -4.70 7.18 5.81
C GLU A 46 -4.06 6.29 6.88
N GLU A 47 -3.02 6.75 7.59
CA GLU A 47 -2.41 6.00 8.69
C GLU A 47 -3.40 5.72 9.83
N ALA A 48 -4.14 6.74 10.28
CA ALA A 48 -5.16 6.58 11.30
C ALA A 48 -6.30 5.65 10.84
N LEU A 49 -6.68 5.74 9.56
CA LEU A 49 -7.72 4.91 8.97
C LEU A 49 -7.29 3.45 8.86
N VAL A 50 -6.03 3.17 8.52
CA VAL A 50 -5.46 1.80 8.51
C VAL A 50 -5.58 1.18 9.91
N ILE A 51 -5.19 1.90 10.95
CA ILE A 51 -5.31 1.42 12.33
C ILE A 51 -6.78 1.16 12.70
N TRP A 52 -7.68 2.05 12.29
CA TRP A 52 -9.11 1.89 12.54
C TRP A 52 -9.70 0.67 11.82
N VAL A 53 -9.35 0.47 10.54
CA VAL A 53 -9.76 -0.68 9.72
C VAL A 53 -9.24 -1.99 10.33
N ASP A 54 -7.98 -2.05 10.74
CA ASP A 54 -7.40 -3.22 11.39
C ASP A 54 -8.15 -3.60 12.67
N ASN A 55 -8.54 -2.60 13.47
CA ASN A 55 -9.30 -2.82 14.70
C ASN A 55 -10.74 -3.27 14.39
N ALA A 56 -11.37 -2.71 13.35
CA ALA A 56 -12.70 -3.11 12.92
C ALA A 56 -12.72 -4.56 12.37
N PHE A 57 -11.68 -4.96 11.63
CA PHE A 57 -11.51 -6.35 11.20
C PHE A 57 -11.33 -7.31 12.38
N LYS A 58 -10.52 -6.95 13.38
CA LYS A 58 -10.38 -7.74 14.63
C LYS A 58 -11.70 -7.89 15.38
N ALA A 59 -12.55 -6.87 15.31
CA ALA A 59 -13.90 -6.89 15.89
C ALA A 59 -14.95 -7.59 14.99
N SER A 60 -14.54 -8.16 13.84
CA SER A 60 -15.43 -8.79 12.86
C SER A 60 -16.54 -7.86 12.34
N LEU A 61 -16.26 -6.56 12.27
CA LEU A 61 -17.18 -5.58 11.69
C LEU A 61 -17.07 -5.59 10.16
N ILE A 62 -18.22 -5.46 9.49
CA ILE A 62 -18.28 -5.30 8.04
C ILE A 62 -18.09 -3.81 7.74
N ILE A 63 -17.01 -3.49 7.03
CA ILE A 63 -16.71 -2.12 6.60
C ILE A 63 -17.24 -1.96 5.17
N THR A 64 -18.24 -1.10 5.00
CA THR A 64 -18.72 -0.69 3.68
C THR A 64 -18.04 0.61 3.25
N ASP A 65 -18.07 0.91 1.96
CA ASP A 65 -17.50 2.15 1.41
C ASP A 65 -18.08 3.41 2.07
N ASP A 66 -19.36 3.39 2.45
CA ASP A 66 -20.04 4.49 3.15
C ASP A 66 -19.46 4.73 4.55
N ILE A 67 -19.23 3.65 5.31
CA ILE A 67 -18.62 3.72 6.64
C ILE A 67 -17.18 4.22 6.51
N LEU A 68 -16.43 3.69 5.54
CA LEU A 68 -15.04 4.09 5.31
C LEU A 68 -14.93 5.56 4.92
N SER A 69 -15.80 6.04 4.01
CA SER A 69 -15.86 7.44 3.60
C SER A 69 -16.21 8.36 4.76
N THR A 70 -17.16 7.95 5.61
CA THR A 70 -17.54 8.72 6.80
C THR A 70 -16.41 8.82 7.82
N LYS A 71 -15.56 7.80 7.91
CA LYS A 71 -14.40 7.78 8.82
C LYS A 71 -13.16 8.49 8.27
N ALA A 72 -13.10 8.70 6.96
CA ALA A 72 -12.03 9.43 6.29
C ALA A 72 -12.26 10.96 6.25
N LEU A 73 -13.45 11.43 6.62
CA LEU A 73 -13.79 12.85 6.82
C LEU A 73 -13.34 13.36 8.19
#